data_AF-A0A3B1C8C0-F1
#
_entry.id   AF-A0A3B1C8C0-F1
#
_cell.length_a   1.000
_cell.length_b   1.000
_cell.length_c   1.000
_cell.angle_alpha   90.00
_cell.angle_beta   90.00
_cell.angle_gamma   90.00
#
_symmetry.space_group_name_H-M   'P 1'
#
loop_
_entity.id
_entity.type
_entity.pdbx_description
1 polymer ?
#
loop_
_entity_poly.entity_id
_entity_poly.type
_entity_poly.pdbx_seq_one_letter_code
_entity_poly.pdbx_strand_id
1 'polypeptide(L)'
;MATKRKDEGHRKRLREKFLAFGLEKFTDDEIIELLLTLGTPRKDCKQTARRAIKEFGGLAEVLEAPAEKLQNVEGIGPSNIFGIRLIHSIARKFLRDKMIREQYMDSFNEALDYFTHAMRDQKSESFHVLFLSSQNAILGEEKLSVGSPSHVAL
;
A
#
# COMPACT_ATOMS: atom_id res chain seq x y z
N MET A 1 18.57 42.84 10.78
CA MET A 1 19.29 41.59 10.44
C MET A 1 18.27 40.51 10.13
N ALA A 2 18.20 40.05 8.89
CA ALA A 2 17.22 39.05 8.47
C ALA A 2 17.63 37.66 8.98
N THR A 3 16.82 37.05 9.82
CA THR A 3 16.97 35.68 10.31
C THR A 3 16.88 34.74 9.12
N LYS A 4 18.03 34.24 8.66
CA LYS A 4 18.14 33.28 7.54
C LYS A 4 17.30 32.05 7.92
N ARG A 5 16.15 31.84 7.26
CA ARG A 5 15.24 30.72 7.55
C ARG A 5 15.99 29.41 7.32
N LYS A 6 16.18 28.65 8.39
CA LYS A 6 16.89 27.35 8.40
C LYS A 6 16.21 26.30 7.49
N ASP A 7 15.01 26.61 7.02
CA ASP A 7 14.05 25.67 6.42
C ASP A 7 14.10 25.67 4.88
N GLU A 8 14.65 26.71 4.23
CA GLU A 8 14.59 26.86 2.77
C GLU A 8 15.42 25.82 2.01
N GLY A 9 16.44 25.23 2.65
CA GLY A 9 17.29 24.19 2.04
C GLY A 9 16.87 22.75 2.34
N HIS A 10 16.02 22.53 3.35
CA HIS A 10 15.80 21.19 3.89
C HIS A 10 15.00 20.30 2.94
N ARG A 11 13.91 20.83 2.36
CA ARG A 11 13.12 20.13 1.34
C ARG A 11 13.94 19.77 0.10
N LYS A 12 14.80 20.70 -0.35
CA LYS A 12 15.68 20.47 -1.50
C LYS A 12 16.64 19.33 -1.18
N ARG A 13 17.25 19.35 0.00
CA ARG A 13 18.15 18.30 0.48
C ARG A 13 17.48 16.94 0.59
N LEU A 14 16.25 16.85 1.12
CA LEU A 14 15.50 15.58 1.17
C LEU A 14 15.21 15.05 -0.24
N ARG A 15 14.84 15.92 -1.19
CA ARG A 15 14.64 15.51 -2.58
C ARG A 15 15.92 15.03 -3.25
N GLU A 16 17.02 15.76 -3.08
CA GLU A 16 18.33 15.36 -3.61
C GLU A 16 18.77 14.02 -2.99
N LYS A 17 18.58 13.82 -1.69
CA LYS A 17 18.84 12.56 -0.99
C LYS A 17 18.01 11.41 -1.56
N PHE A 18 16.71 11.63 -1.79
CA PHE A 18 15.83 10.62 -2.39
C PHE A 18 16.26 10.26 -3.82
N LEU A 19 16.61 11.25 -4.64
CA LEU A 19 17.06 11.03 -6.01
C LEU A 19 18.40 10.29 -6.08
N ALA A 20 19.28 10.49 -5.09
CA ALA A 20 20.59 9.85 -5.03
C ALA A 20 20.56 8.44 -4.43
N PHE A 21 19.73 8.19 -3.42
CA PHE A 21 19.80 6.97 -2.59
C PHE A 21 18.46 6.24 -2.40
N GLY A 22 17.38 6.72 -3.03
CA GLY A 22 16.03 6.26 -2.70
C GLY A 22 15.70 6.48 -1.23
N LEU A 23 14.93 5.56 -0.64
CA LEU A 23 14.57 5.60 0.78
C LEU A 23 15.58 4.89 1.69
N GLU A 24 16.62 4.23 1.16
CA GLU A 24 17.55 3.41 1.96
C GLU A 24 18.31 4.20 3.03
N LYS A 25 18.50 5.51 2.81
CA LYS A 25 19.19 6.39 3.75
C LYS A 25 18.23 7.22 4.60
N PHE A 26 16.92 7.02 4.49
CA PHE A 26 15.93 7.80 5.21
C PHE A 26 15.59 7.17 6.55
N THR A 27 15.36 8.01 7.55
CA THR A 27 14.64 7.62 8.77
C THR A 27 13.13 7.71 8.54
N ASP A 28 12.34 6.99 9.35
CA ASP A 28 10.87 7.04 9.27
C ASP A 28 10.32 8.48 9.33
N ASP A 29 10.88 9.34 10.19
CA ASP A 29 10.48 10.75 10.26
C ASP A 29 10.83 11.53 8.98
N GLU A 30 11.96 11.24 8.33
CA GLU A 30 12.32 11.87 7.05
C GLU A 30 11.42 11.37 5.89
N ILE A 31 10.98 10.10 5.92
CA ILE A 31 10.05 9.54 4.92
C ILE A 31 8.69 10.24 5.04
N ILE A 32 8.15 10.30 6.26
CA ILE A 32 6.88 11.00 6.52
C ILE A 32 7.03 12.48 6.20
N GLU A 33 8.14 13.12 6.56
CA GLU A 33 8.38 14.52 6.21
C GLU A 33 8.32 14.75 4.70
N LEU A 34 9.06 13.95 3.91
CA LEU A 34 9.07 14.07 2.46
C LEU A 34 7.64 13.92 1.89
N LEU A 35 6.88 12.94 2.37
CA LEU A 35 5.50 12.71 2.00
C LEU A 35 4.59 13.91 2.32
N LEU A 36 4.65 14.45 3.53
CA LEU A 36 3.86 15.61 3.93
C LEU A 36 4.18 16.86 3.09
N THR A 37 5.42 17.03 2.62
CA THR A 37 5.78 18.18 1.75
C THR A 37 5.16 18.11 0.35
N LEU A 38 4.56 16.98 -0.04
CA LEU A 38 3.78 16.84 -1.27
C LEU A 38 2.38 17.45 -1.10
N GLY A 39 1.74 17.22 0.04
CA GLY A 39 0.39 17.73 0.35
C GLY A 39 0.38 19.15 0.95
N THR A 40 1.50 19.60 1.53
CA THR A 40 1.64 20.93 2.14
C THR A 40 2.83 21.70 1.55
N PRO A 41 2.68 22.33 0.37
CA PRO A 41 3.75 23.07 -0.26
C PRO A 41 4.21 24.26 0.60
N ARG A 42 5.54 24.49 0.66
CA ARG A 42 6.18 25.68 1.26
C ARG A 42 6.11 25.79 2.80
N LYS A 43 5.73 24.72 3.52
CA LYS A 43 5.88 24.64 4.98
C LYS A 43 6.95 23.63 5.37
N ASP A 44 7.59 23.85 6.50
CA ASP A 44 8.41 22.85 7.17
C ASP A 44 7.49 21.75 7.74
N CYS A 45 7.72 20.51 7.35
CA CYS A 45 6.93 19.35 7.77
C CYS A 45 7.66 18.48 8.79
N LYS A 46 8.91 18.82 9.16
CA LYS A 46 9.74 18.01 10.05
C LYS A 46 9.11 17.77 11.40
N GLN A 47 8.62 18.83 12.04
CA GLN A 47 7.98 18.72 13.35
C GLN A 47 6.66 17.94 13.27
N THR A 48 5.88 18.15 12.21
CA THR A 48 4.66 17.37 11.97
C THR A 48 4.96 15.89 11.78
N ALA A 49 6.00 15.55 11.01
CA ALA A 49 6.42 14.16 10.80
C ALA A 49 6.84 13.49 12.11
N ARG A 50 7.65 14.18 12.92
CA ARG A 50 8.07 13.68 14.24
C ARG A 50 6.90 13.50 15.20
N ARG A 51 5.92 14.40 15.19
CA ARG A 51 4.68 14.23 15.97
C ARG A 51 3.89 13.01 15.51
N ALA A 52 3.76 12.80 14.21
CA ALA A 52 3.07 11.63 13.68
C ALA A 52 3.76 10.33 14.10
N ILE A 53 5.09 10.24 13.95
CA ILE A 53 5.86 9.07 14.40
C ILE A 53 5.72 8.86 15.91
N LYS A 54 5.79 9.93 16.72
CA LYS A 54 5.63 9.83 18.17
C LYS A 54 4.22 9.34 18.57
N GLU A 55 3.19 9.78 17.87
CA GLU A 55 1.79 9.42 18.15
C GLU A 55 1.48 7.97 17.73
N PHE A 56 1.96 7.53 16.57
CA PHE A 56 1.55 6.27 15.96
C PHE A 56 2.57 5.13 16.12
N GLY A 57 3.85 5.42 16.37
CA GLY A 57 4.87 4.42 16.71
C GLY A 57 5.88 4.12 15.59
N GLY A 58 5.59 4.49 14.34
CA GLY A 58 6.48 4.22 13.21
C GLY A 58 5.87 4.57 11.86
N LEU A 59 6.64 4.40 10.78
CA LEU A 59 6.18 4.67 9.41
C LEU A 59 4.94 3.84 9.06
N ALA A 60 4.96 2.54 9.35
CA ALA A 60 3.85 1.63 9.02
C ALA A 60 2.57 2.11 9.72
N GLU A 61 2.64 2.35 11.02
CA GLU A 61 1.51 2.77 11.84
C GLU A 61 0.94 4.12 11.38
N VAL A 62 1.78 5.06 10.92
CA VAL A 62 1.31 6.32 10.31
C VAL A 62 0.56 6.07 9.00
N LEU A 63 1.03 5.17 8.14
CA LEU A 63 0.37 4.86 6.86
C LEU A 63 -0.98 4.13 7.08
N GLU A 64 -1.07 3.31 8.12
CA GLU A 64 -2.27 2.54 8.45
C GLU A 64 -3.30 3.34 9.27
N ALA A 65 -2.85 4.29 10.10
CA ALA A 65 -3.66 5.07 11.03
C ALA A 65 -4.97 5.61 10.41
N PRO A 66 -6.13 5.57 11.10
CA PRO A 66 -7.38 6.16 10.63
C PRO A 66 -7.25 7.65 10.26
N ALA A 67 -8.00 8.08 9.24
CA ALA A 67 -7.87 9.45 8.73
C ALA A 67 -8.21 10.51 9.80
N GLU A 68 -9.25 10.23 10.60
CA GLU A 68 -9.67 11.07 11.73
C GLU A 68 -8.56 11.21 12.78
N LYS A 69 -7.82 10.12 13.06
CA LYS A 69 -6.69 10.18 14.00
C LYS A 69 -5.52 10.96 13.42
N LEU A 70 -5.22 10.80 12.13
CA LEU A 70 -4.17 11.56 11.46
C LEU A 70 -4.46 13.07 11.47
N GLN A 71 -5.72 13.49 11.35
CA GLN A 71 -6.13 14.90 11.44
C GLN A 71 -5.85 15.55 12.78
N ASN A 72 -5.79 14.76 13.86
CA ASN A 72 -5.48 15.29 15.19
C ASN A 72 -4.00 15.68 15.34
N VAL A 73 -3.13 15.24 14.42
CA VAL A 73 -1.73 15.66 14.40
C VAL A 73 -1.62 17.06 13.79
N GLU A 74 -1.14 18.00 14.59
CA GLU A 74 -0.93 19.39 14.16
C GLU A 74 -0.07 19.46 12.87
N GLY A 75 -0.65 20.06 11.82
CA GLY A 75 -0.02 20.21 10.51
C GLY A 75 -0.37 19.10 9.50
N ILE A 76 -1.14 18.08 9.89
CA ILE A 76 -1.72 17.12 8.95
C ILE A 76 -3.11 17.59 8.53
N GLY A 77 -3.20 18.13 7.31
CA GLY A 77 -4.47 18.55 6.71
C GLY A 77 -5.02 17.54 5.69
N PRO A 78 -6.21 17.82 5.11
CA PRO A 78 -6.87 16.94 4.14
C PRO A 78 -5.98 16.50 2.96
N SER A 79 -5.18 17.42 2.40
CA SER A 79 -4.25 17.10 1.30
C SER A 79 -3.15 16.11 1.71
N ASN A 80 -2.67 16.18 2.95
CA ASN A 80 -1.69 15.22 3.47
C ASN A 80 -2.32 13.84 3.65
N ILE A 81 -3.56 13.78 4.14
CA ILE A 81 -4.30 12.53 4.29
C ILE A 81 -4.47 11.85 2.94
N PHE A 82 -4.90 12.60 1.92
CA PHE A 82 -5.00 12.07 0.56
C PHE A 82 -3.67 11.49 0.09
N GLY A 83 -2.56 12.22 0.26
CA GLY A 83 -1.22 11.75 -0.11
C GLY A 83 -0.81 10.47 0.63
N ILE A 84 -1.01 10.41 1.95
CA ILE A 84 -0.73 9.23 2.78
C ILE A 84 -1.54 8.02 2.29
N ARG A 85 -2.85 8.19 2.10
CA ARG A 85 -3.74 7.13 1.64
C ARG A 85 -3.44 6.66 0.23
N LEU A 86 -3.10 7.59 -0.66
CA LEU A 86 -2.75 7.27 -2.04
C LEU A 86 -1.50 6.40 -2.08
N ILE A 87 -0.41 6.81 -1.43
CA ILE A 87 0.83 6.03 -1.43
C ILE A 87 0.63 4.65 -0.80
N HIS A 88 -0.06 4.58 0.33
CA HIS A 88 -0.34 3.30 0.98
C HIS A 88 -1.19 2.39 0.07
N SER A 89 -2.21 2.93 -0.59
CA SER A 89 -3.05 2.17 -1.51
C SER A 89 -2.28 1.68 -2.74
N ILE A 90 -1.39 2.52 -3.30
CA ILE A 90 -0.50 2.14 -4.40
C ILE A 90 0.45 1.03 -3.96
N ALA A 91 1.08 1.14 -2.79
CA ALA A 91 1.99 0.11 -2.28
C ALA A 91 1.26 -1.22 -2.11
N ARG A 92 0.06 -1.23 -1.50
CA ARG A 92 -0.77 -2.44 -1.38
C ARG A 92 -1.19 -2.99 -2.73
N LYS A 93 -1.58 -2.15 -3.70
CA LYS A 93 -1.92 -2.60 -5.06
C LYS A 93 -0.71 -3.19 -5.77
N PHE A 94 0.43 -2.52 -5.73
CA PHE A 94 1.67 -2.98 -6.34
C PHE A 94 2.11 -4.35 -5.79
N LEU A 95 2.07 -4.52 -4.47
CA LEU A 95 2.40 -5.81 -3.84
C LEU A 95 1.41 -6.90 -4.25
N ARG A 96 0.11 -6.62 -4.27
CA ARG A 96 -0.90 -7.58 -4.78
C ARG A 96 -0.63 -7.94 -6.24
N ASP A 97 -0.44 -6.95 -7.11
CA ASP A 97 -0.19 -7.16 -8.53
C ASP A 97 1.11 -7.95 -8.76
N LYS A 98 2.13 -7.77 -7.91
CA LYS A 98 3.38 -8.53 -7.95
C LYS A 98 3.18 -9.97 -7.48
N MET A 99 2.45 -10.20 -6.39
CA MET A 99 2.14 -11.55 -5.90
C MET A 99 1.32 -12.36 -6.90
N ILE A 100 0.35 -11.70 -7.56
CA ILE A 100 -0.43 -12.22 -8.70
C ILE A 100 0.50 -12.62 -9.87
N ARG A 101 1.52 -11.82 -10.16
CA ARG A 101 2.49 -12.11 -11.23
C ARG A 101 3.52 -13.19 -10.91
N GLU A 102 3.82 -13.44 -9.64
CA GLU A 102 4.86 -14.39 -9.21
C GLU A 102 4.31 -15.78 -8.83
N GLN A 103 2.98 -15.98 -8.81
CA GLN A 103 2.37 -17.31 -8.80
C GLN A 103 2.16 -17.77 -10.25
N TYR A 104 3.19 -18.40 -10.81
CA TYR A 104 3.06 -19.17 -12.04
C TYR A 104 2.43 -20.51 -11.70
N MET A 105 1.36 -20.87 -12.41
CA MET A 105 0.89 -22.25 -12.46
C MET A 105 1.72 -22.94 -13.55
N ASP A 106 2.74 -23.70 -13.15
CA ASP A 106 3.64 -24.40 -14.09
C ASP A 106 2.95 -25.61 -14.73
N SER A 107 1.79 -26.03 -14.22
CA SER A 107 0.97 -27.07 -14.82
C SER A 107 -0.51 -26.97 -14.50
N PHE A 108 -1.34 -27.65 -15.31
CA PHE A 108 -2.77 -27.86 -15.01
C PHE A 108 -2.98 -28.56 -13.65
N ASN A 109 -2.04 -29.39 -13.21
CA ASN A 109 -2.11 -30.08 -11.92
C ASN A 109 -1.94 -29.11 -10.75
N GLU A 110 -1.13 -28.06 -10.87
CA GLU A 110 -1.03 -27.03 -9.84
C GLU A 110 -2.32 -26.20 -9.73
N ALA A 111 -3.00 -25.97 -10.85
CA ALA A 111 -4.31 -25.31 -10.84
C ALA A 111 -5.36 -26.18 -10.16
N LEU A 112 -5.34 -27.50 -10.42
CA LEU A 112 -6.17 -28.47 -9.71
C LEU A 112 -5.84 -28.54 -8.22
N ASP A 113 -4.56 -28.58 -7.85
CA ASP A 113 -4.13 -28.66 -6.46
C ASP A 113 -4.51 -27.41 -5.67
N TYR A 114 -4.37 -26.23 -6.30
CA TYR A 114 -4.82 -24.95 -5.77
C TYR A 114 -6.32 -24.99 -5.47
N PHE A 115 -7.14 -25.36 -6.45
CA PHE A 115 -8.59 -25.46 -6.28
C PHE A 115 -8.99 -26.55 -5.29
N THR A 116 -8.29 -27.68 -5.29
CA THR A 116 -8.53 -28.78 -4.35
C THR A 116 -8.24 -28.34 -2.92
N HIS A 117 -7.18 -27.56 -2.69
CA HIS A 117 -6.89 -26.99 -1.37
C HIS A 117 -7.89 -25.89 -0.98
N ALA A 118 -8.20 -24.98 -1.90
CA ALA A 118 -9.11 -23.86 -1.66
C ALA A 118 -10.56 -24.32 -1.37
N MET A 119 -10.97 -25.46 -1.95
CA MET A 119 -12.34 -26.00 -1.82
C MET A 119 -12.46 -27.19 -0.85
N ARG A 120 -11.35 -27.71 -0.31
CA ARG A 120 -11.34 -28.92 0.55
C ARG A 120 -12.36 -28.90 1.68
N ASP A 121 -12.56 -27.72 2.28
CA ASP A 121 -13.44 -27.56 3.45
C ASP A 121 -14.82 -26.96 3.11
N GLN A 122 -15.14 -26.73 1.82
CA GLN A 122 -16.44 -26.21 1.41
C GLN A 122 -17.49 -27.34 1.33
N LYS A 123 -18.60 -27.15 2.06
CA LYS A 123 -19.72 -28.11 2.13
C LYS A 123 -20.73 -27.98 0.98
N SER A 124 -20.51 -27.04 0.07
CA SER A 124 -21.40 -26.69 -1.03
C SER A 124 -20.60 -26.66 -2.32
N GLU A 125 -21.17 -27.20 -3.40
CA GLU A 125 -20.57 -27.07 -4.72
C GLU A 125 -20.45 -25.58 -5.10
N SER A 126 -19.34 -25.22 -5.73
CA SER A 126 -19.17 -23.86 -6.21
C SER A 126 -18.35 -23.84 -7.49
N PHE A 127 -18.70 -22.91 -8.36
CA PHE A 127 -18.00 -22.69 -9.61
C PHE A 127 -17.07 -21.50 -9.46
N HIS A 128 -15.80 -21.72 -9.75
CA HIS A 128 -14.75 -20.71 -9.68
C HIS A 128 -14.07 -20.60 -11.03
N VAL A 129 -13.69 -19.39 -11.39
CA VAL A 129 -12.88 -19.08 -12.57
C VAL A 129 -11.57 -18.48 -12.10
N LEU A 130 -10.48 -19.10 -12.53
CA LEU A 130 -9.13 -18.56 -12.36
C LEU A 130 -8.72 -17.89 -13.66
N PHE A 131 -8.47 -16.59 -13.62
CA PHE A 131 -7.95 -15.84 -14.74
C PHE A 131 -6.44 -16.01 -14.78
N LEU A 132 -5.90 -16.45 -15.92
CA LEU A 132 -4.46 -16.62 -16.11
C LEU A 132 -3.96 -15.70 -17.23
N SER A 133 -2.70 -15.29 -17.13
CA SER A 133 -1.99 -14.60 -18.21
C SER A 133 -1.56 -15.58 -19.29
N SER A 134 -1.08 -15.08 -20.44
CA SER A 134 -0.48 -15.93 -21.49
C SER A 134 0.79 -16.68 -21.05
N GLN A 135 1.29 -16.40 -19.84
CA GLN A 135 2.42 -17.07 -19.21
C GLN A 135 1.99 -17.87 -17.97
N ASN A 136 0.70 -18.20 -17.81
CA ASN A 136 0.11 -18.94 -16.69
C ASN A 136 0.24 -18.28 -15.31
N ALA A 137 0.51 -16.98 -15.25
CA ALA A 137 0.46 -16.25 -13.98
C ALA A 137 -1.00 -15.99 -13.56
N ILE A 138 -1.32 -16.20 -12.29
CA ILE A 138 -2.67 -15.99 -11.75
C ILE A 138 -3.01 -14.50 -11.77
N LEU A 139 -3.95 -14.09 -12.62
CA LEU A 139 -4.46 -12.71 -12.71
C LEU A 139 -5.55 -12.39 -11.68
N GLY A 140 -6.26 -13.42 -11.20
CA GLY A 140 -7.32 -13.31 -10.21
C GLY A 140 -8.22 -14.55 -10.17
N GLU A 141 -9.07 -14.63 -9.16
CA GLU A 141 -10.06 -15.70 -8.95
C GLU A 141 -11.43 -15.06 -8.75
N GLU A 142 -12.46 -15.62 -9.40
CA GLU A 142 -13.85 -15.22 -9.21
C GLU A 142 -14.75 -16.43 -8.96
N LYS A 143 -15.53 -16.37 -7.89
CA LYS A 143 -16.55 -17.37 -7.57
C LYS A 143 -17.86 -16.99 -8.25
N LEU A 144 -18.19 -17.65 -9.36
CA LEU A 144 -19.36 -17.28 -10.17
C LEU A 144 -20.67 -17.84 -9.63
N SER A 145 -20.66 -18.97 -8.93
CA SER A 145 -21.88 -19.61 -8.43
C SER A 145 -21.63 -20.50 -7.21
N VAL A 146 -22.64 -20.63 -6.36
CA VAL A 146 -22.71 -21.60 -5.26
C VAL A 146 -23.94 -22.46 -5.50
N GLY A 147 -23.73 -23.74 -5.74
CA GLY A 147 -24.79 -24.74 -5.89
C GLY A 147 -25.18 -25.40 -4.58
N SER A 148 -26.37 -26.02 -4.57
CA SER A 148 -26.70 -27.06 -3.60
C SER A 148 -26.01 -28.37 -4.00
N PRO A 149 -25.98 -29.43 -3.16
CA PRO A 149 -25.23 -30.68 -3.42
C PRO A 149 -25.59 -31.47 -4.69
N SER A 150 -26.44 -30.93 -5.56
CA SER A 150 -26.97 -31.62 -6.74
C SER A 150 -27.13 -30.70 -7.97
N HIS A 151 -26.79 -29.42 -7.86
CA HIS A 151 -26.92 -28.49 -8.98
C HIS A 151 -26.13 -27.19 -8.78
N VAL A 152 -25.34 -26.83 -9.79
CA VAL A 152 -24.80 -25.49 -10.00
C VAL A 152 -25.41 -24.95 -11.29
N ALA A 153 -26.22 -23.89 -11.19
CA ALA A 153 -26.68 -23.16 -12.38
C ALA A 153 -25.62 -22.13 -12.77
N LEU A 154 -25.28 -22.11 -14.07
CA LEU A 154 -24.46 -21.09 -14.73
C LEU A 154 -25.37 -20.03 -15.37
#